data_AF-A0A2T2WV48-F1
#
_entry.id   AF-A0A2T2WV48-F1
#
_cell.length_a   1.000
_cell.length_b   1.000
_cell.length_c   1.000
_cell.angle_alpha   90.00
_cell.angle_beta   90.00
_cell.angle_gamma   90.00
#
_symmetry.space_group_name_H-M   'P 1'
#
loop_
_entity.id
_entity.type
_entity.pdbx_description
1 polymer ?
#
loop_
_entity_poly.entity_id
_entity_poly.type
_entity_poly.pdbx_seq_one_letter_code
_entity_poly.pdbx_strand_id
1 'polypeptide(L)'
;MFDDLLSPEHLIVLGIVVLLIFGPKRLPDLGSGLGQALRGFRDALSGAKDNSVQSASRQEGNMPQATLMSGEIPQGFATKPDTKNDAK
;
A
#
# COMPACT_ATOMS: atom_id res chain seq x y z
N MET A 1 19.71 35.01 -15.54
CA MET A 1 18.79 34.98 -16.70
C MET A 1 17.54 34.13 -16.44
N PHE A 2 17.61 33.03 -15.69
CA PHE A 2 16.44 32.19 -15.36
C PHE A 2 15.64 32.64 -14.12
N ASP A 3 16.20 33.55 -13.31
CA ASP A 3 15.58 34.09 -12.10
C ASP A 3 14.25 34.82 -12.37
N ASP A 4 14.14 35.40 -13.56
CA ASP A 4 12.94 36.10 -14.03
C ASP A 4 11.76 35.14 -14.26
N LEU A 5 12.03 33.93 -14.77
CA LEU A 5 10.99 32.92 -15.06
C LEU A 5 10.43 32.28 -13.78
N LEU A 6 11.25 32.14 -12.75
CA LEU A 6 10.84 31.62 -11.44
C LEU A 6 10.28 32.72 -10.52
N SER A 7 10.22 33.96 -11.01
CA SER A 7 9.62 35.05 -10.24
C SER A 7 8.14 34.75 -9.95
N PRO A 8 7.67 35.00 -8.72
CA PRO A 8 6.30 34.67 -8.30
C PRO A 8 5.22 35.24 -9.23
N GLU A 9 5.42 36.43 -9.79
CA GLU A 9 4.50 37.03 -10.77
C GLU A 9 4.37 36.19 -12.04
N HIS A 10 5.48 35.74 -12.62
CA HIS A 10 5.47 34.90 -13.82
C HIS A 10 4.85 33.53 -13.56
N LEU A 11 5.08 32.93 -12.39
CA LEU A 11 4.44 31.67 -12.01
C LEU A 11 2.92 31.79 -11.88
N ILE A 12 2.42 32.92 -11.35
CA ILE A 12 0.98 33.17 -11.27
C ILE A 12 0.38 33.32 -12.66
N VAL A 13 1.00 34.10 -13.54
CA VAL A 13 0.54 34.28 -14.92
C VAL A 13 0.54 32.96 -15.69
N LEU A 14 1.64 32.19 -15.60
CA LEU A 14 1.74 30.86 -16.21
C LEU A 14 0.69 29.91 -15.65
N GLY A 15 0.49 29.93 -14.33
CA GLY A 15 -0.54 29.17 -13.64
C GLY A 15 -1.93 29.47 -14.21
N ILE A 16 -2.28 30.74 -14.39
CA ILE A 16 -3.57 31.17 -14.95
C ILE A 16 -3.72 30.69 -16.41
N VAL A 17 -2.70 30.81 -17.25
CA VAL A 17 -2.74 30.34 -18.65
C VAL A 17 -2.96 28.84 -18.71
N VAL A 18 -2.23 28.07 -17.89
CA VAL A 18 -2.42 26.62 -17.77
C VAL A 18 -3.81 26.31 -17.24
N LEU A 19 -4.33 27.07 -16.27
CA LEU A 19 -5.68 26.90 -15.73
C LEU A 19 -6.76 27.22 -16.75
N LEU A 20 -6.52 28.13 -17.70
CA LEU A 20 -7.45 28.43 -18.78
C LEU A 20 -7.50 27.30 -19.81
N ILE A 21 -6.36 26.71 -20.15
CA ILE A 21 -6.28 25.61 -21.13
C ILE A 21 -6.77 24.29 -20.53
N PHE A 22 -6.29 23.94 -19.34
CA PHE A 22 -6.60 22.67 -18.68
C PHE A 22 -7.85 22.76 -17.77
N GLY A 23 -8.20 23.95 -17.27
CA GLY A 23 -9.30 24.16 -16.34
C GLY A 23 -8.88 24.04 -14.86
N PRO A 24 -9.49 24.82 -13.95
CA PRO A 24 -9.18 24.80 -12.51
C PRO A 24 -9.47 23.45 -11.84
N LYS A 25 -10.33 22.64 -12.47
CA LYS A 25 -10.72 21.33 -11.95
C LYS A 25 -9.73 20.22 -12.34
N ARG A 26 -8.94 20.39 -13.40
CA ARG A 26 -8.01 19.36 -13.90
C ARG A 26 -6.63 19.40 -13.24
N LEU A 27 -6.20 20.58 -12.81
CA LEU A 27 -4.92 20.76 -12.11
C LEU A 27 -4.84 19.98 -10.77
N PRO A 28 -5.85 20.03 -9.87
CA PRO A 28 -5.84 19.21 -8.65
C PRO A 28 -6.07 17.72 -8.91
N ASP A 29 -6.79 17.37 -9.98
CA ASP A 29 -7.04 15.97 -10.40
C ASP A 29 -5.73 15.29 -10.83
N LEU A 30 -4.97 15.95 -11.72
CA LEU A 30 -3.63 15.53 -12.15
C LEU A 30 -2.62 15.59 -10.99
N GLY A 31 -2.68 16.62 -10.16
CA GLY A 31 -1.81 16.78 -8.99
C GLY A 31 -2.05 15.70 -7.93
N SER A 32 -3.28 15.24 -7.74
CA SER A 32 -3.60 14.16 -6.79
C SER A 32 -3.02 12.83 -7.25
N GLY A 33 -3.12 12.49 -8.53
CA GLY A 33 -2.50 11.28 -9.10
C GLY A 33 -0.97 11.31 -9.05
N LEU A 34 -0.36 12.43 -9.46
CA LEU A 34 1.09 12.62 -9.37
C LEU A 34 1.57 12.66 -7.92
N GLY A 35 0.80 13.25 -7.01
CA GLY A 35 1.11 13.32 -5.59
C GLY A 35 1.13 11.94 -4.93
N GLN A 36 0.16 11.08 -5.25
CA GLN A 36 0.16 9.68 -4.79
C GLN A 36 1.35 8.89 -5.35
N ALA A 37 1.65 9.05 -6.64
CA ALA A 37 2.81 8.41 -7.26
C ALA A 37 4.14 8.88 -6.64
N LEU A 38 4.29 10.20 -6.45
CA LEU A 38 5.47 10.79 -5.82
C LEU A 38 5.58 10.41 -4.34
N ARG A 39 4.45 10.25 -3.64
CA ARG A 39 4.41 9.76 -2.26
C ARG A 39 4.94 8.34 -2.16
N GLY A 40 4.43 7.41 -2.98
CA GLY A 40 4.94 6.04 -3.05
C GLY A 40 6.41 5.98 -3.47
N PHE A 41 6.83 6.82 -4.41
CA PHE A 41 8.25 6.95 -4.80
C PHE A 41 9.12 7.45 -3.65
N ARG A 42 8.67 8.48 -2.92
CA ARG A 42 9.39 9.02 -1.75
C ARG A 42 9.44 7.99 -0.61
N ASP A 43 8.38 7.23 -0.39
CA ASP A 43 8.32 6.20 0.64
C ASP A 43 9.23 5.02 0.29
N ALA A 44 9.33 4.63 -0.99
CA ALA A 44 10.29 3.63 -1.45
C ALA A 44 11.75 4.12 -1.32
N LEU A 45 12.03 5.38 -1.68
CA LEU A 45 13.34 6.01 -1.48
C LEU A 45 13.71 6.17 0.00
N SER A 46 12.72 6.48 0.85
CA SER A 46 12.92 6.65 2.29
C SER A 46 13.07 5.32 2.98
N GLY A 47 12.27 4.30 2.64
CA GLY A 47 12.43 2.93 3.11
C GLY A 47 13.76 2.30 2.69
N ALA A 48 14.30 2.65 1.53
CA ALA A 48 15.65 2.26 1.13
C ALA A 48 16.76 2.91 1.98
N LYS A 49 16.50 4.10 2.56
CA LYS A 49 17.41 4.78 3.50
C LYS A 49 17.22 4.34 4.95
N ASP A 50 16.01 3.94 5.32
CA ASP A 50 15.60 3.66 6.71
C ASP A 50 15.63 2.17 7.07
N ASN A 51 16.03 1.28 6.14
CA ASN A 51 16.35 -0.14 6.42
C ASN A 51 17.62 -0.32 7.30
N SER A 52 17.84 0.60 8.24
CA SER A 52 18.73 0.42 9.40
C SER A 52 18.00 0.62 10.73
N VAL A 53 16.76 1.13 10.76
CA VAL A 53 15.99 1.32 12.00
C VAL A 53 14.49 1.18 11.70
N GLN A 54 13.74 0.43 12.52
CA GLN A 54 12.26 0.46 12.61
C GLN A 54 11.45 -0.52 11.73
N SER A 55 11.69 -1.81 11.93
CA SER A 55 10.62 -2.82 11.90
C SER A 55 9.79 -2.75 13.19
N ALA A 56 8.93 -1.73 13.36
CA ALA A 56 7.94 -1.73 14.44
C ALA A 56 6.82 -0.72 14.17
N SER A 57 5.77 -1.15 13.47
CA SER A 57 4.36 -0.68 13.60
C SER A 57 3.54 -1.29 12.46
N ARG A 58 3.38 -2.62 12.50
CA ARG A 58 2.44 -3.33 11.65
C ARG A 58 1.05 -3.09 12.22
N GLN A 59 0.33 -2.17 11.60
CA GLN A 59 -1.09 -2.24 11.27
C GLN A 59 -1.86 -3.36 12.00
N GLU A 60 -2.46 -2.99 13.13
CA GLU A 60 -3.48 -3.75 13.83
C GLU A 60 -4.81 -3.01 13.65
N GLY A 61 -5.84 -3.71 13.18
CA GLY A 61 -7.20 -3.17 13.10
C GLY A 61 -7.79 -3.10 11.69
N ASN A 62 -8.02 -4.24 11.05
CA ASN A 62 -9.34 -4.61 10.51
C ASN A 62 -9.26 -5.99 9.86
N MET A 63 -9.55 -7.04 10.62
CA MET A 63 -10.02 -8.31 10.05
C MET A 63 -11.45 -8.53 10.55
N PRO A 64 -12.44 -8.67 9.65
CA PRO A 64 -13.76 -9.13 10.04
C PRO A 64 -13.60 -10.55 10.60
N GLN A 65 -13.88 -10.70 11.89
CA GLN A 65 -14.01 -12.01 12.52
C GLN A 65 -15.22 -12.69 11.90
N ALA A 66 -14.98 -13.49 10.86
CA ALA A 66 -15.92 -14.49 10.43
C ALA A 66 -16.01 -15.54 11.53
N THR A 67 -17.13 -15.49 12.25
CA THR A 67 -17.78 -16.59 12.95
C THR A 67 -17.46 -17.93 12.29
N LEU A 68 -16.54 -18.69 12.85
CA LEU A 68 -16.52 -20.14 12.74
C LEU A 68 -16.55 -20.67 14.17
N MET A 69 -17.77 -20.95 14.62
CA MET A 69 -18.03 -21.88 15.70
C MET A 69 -17.33 -23.20 15.34
N SER A 70 -16.11 -23.40 15.83
CA SER A 70 -15.42 -24.69 15.82
C SER A 70 -15.59 -25.32 17.21
N GLY A 71 -16.84 -25.65 17.54
CA GLY A 71 -17.08 -26.75 18.46
C GLY A 71 -16.99 -28.02 17.63
N GLU A 72 -15.97 -28.84 17.89
CA GLU A 72 -15.89 -30.29 17.61
C GLU A 72 -14.46 -30.78 17.84
N ILE A 73 -14.20 -31.36 19.02
CA ILE A 73 -13.18 -32.40 19.17
C ILE A 73 -13.93 -33.73 19.06
N PRO A 74 -13.59 -34.60 18.11
CA PRO A 74 -13.38 -35.99 18.49
C PRO A 74 -12.04 -36.55 18.00
N GLN A 75 -11.45 -37.31 18.91
CA GLN A 75 -10.21 -38.04 18.82
C GLN A 75 -10.31 -39.14 17.75
N GLY A 76 -9.27 -39.26 16.92
CA GLY A 76 -9.19 -40.26 15.87
C GLY A 76 -7.76 -40.44 15.37
N PHE A 77 -6.87 -40.82 16.29
CA PHE A 77 -5.50 -41.21 16.00
C PHE A 77 -5.51 -42.56 15.26
N ALA A 78 -5.58 -42.52 13.92
CA ALA A 78 -5.45 -43.71 13.08
C ALA A 78 -3.97 -44.03 12.84
N THR A 79 -3.33 -44.68 13.83
CA THR A 79 -2.13 -45.48 13.56
C THR A 79 -2.53 -46.80 12.92
N LYS A 80 -2.25 -46.95 11.63
CA LYS A 80 -1.70 -48.22 11.12
C LYS A 80 -0.32 -48.38 11.78
N PRO A 81 0.15 -49.56 12.23
CA PRO A 81 0.32 -50.74 11.36
C PRO A 81 0.29 -52.11 12.10
N ASP A 82 -0.33 -53.15 11.53
CA ASP A 82 0.03 -54.53 11.91
C ASP A 82 0.00 -55.46 10.70
N THR A 83 1.19 -55.96 10.38
CA THR A 83 1.48 -57.09 9.49
C THR A 83 1.49 -58.36 10.33
N LYS A 84 0.51 -59.22 10.15
CA LYS A 84 0.40 -60.63 10.58
C LYS A 84 -1.05 -61.04 10.32
N ASN A 85 -1.43 -62.23 9.93
CA ASN A 85 -0.80 -63.48 9.57
C ASN A 85 -1.99 -64.30 9.03
N ASP A 86 -1.71 -65.21 8.11
CA ASP A 86 -2.38 -66.49 7.98
C ASP A 86 -3.88 -66.61 7.63
N ALA A 87 -4.08 -67.63 6.80
CA ALA A 87 -5.27 -68.46 6.65
C ALA A 87 -6.44 -67.86 5.85
N LYS A 88 -6.41 -68.07 4.53
CA LYS A 88 -7.11 -69.23 3.95
C LYS A 88 -6.63 -69.56 2.54
#